data_AF-A0A2I0VYY4-F1
#
_entry.id   AF-A0A2I0VYY4-F1
#
_cell.length_a   1.000
_cell.length_b   1.000
_cell.length_c   1.000
_cell.angle_alpha   90.00
_cell.angle_beta   90.00
_cell.angle_gamma   90.00
#
_symmetry.space_group_name_H-M   'P 1'
#
loop_
_entity.id
_entity.type
_entity.pdbx_description
1 polymer ?
#
loop_
_entity_poly.entity_id
_entity_poly.type
_entity_poly.pdbx_seq_one_letter_code
_entity_poly.pdbx_strand_id
1 'polypeptide(L)'
;MLPTVSKGRASSTVRPSPVLAHYLRRIVKWQQMDIEYTFWQMLHLCTSPKVVYQHTKYHKQTKNQWARDDPAFIVILSLFVVVATSAYCAAYDSSFGHAVFTVISVLFFHFLVSGIVLATSCW
;
A
#
# COMPACT_ATOMS: atom_id res chain seq x y z
N MET A 1 -27.82 -10.92 -49.82
CA MET A 1 -28.16 -11.26 -48.41
C MET A 1 -27.15 -12.30 -47.95
N LEU A 2 -26.24 -11.95 -47.02
CA LEU A 2 -25.27 -12.89 -46.46
C LEU A 2 -25.67 -13.23 -45.01
N PRO A 3 -25.59 -14.51 -44.59
CA PRO A 3 -26.02 -14.93 -43.27
C PRO A 3 -24.97 -14.57 -42.22
N THR A 4 -25.40 -13.92 -41.13
CA THR A 4 -24.58 -13.64 -39.95
C THR A 4 -24.63 -14.84 -39.01
N VAL A 5 -23.55 -15.62 -38.96
CA VAL A 5 -23.39 -16.70 -37.96
C VAL A 5 -23.04 -16.03 -36.63
N SER A 6 -24.02 -15.96 -35.72
CA SER A 6 -23.82 -15.52 -34.34
C SER A 6 -23.11 -16.62 -33.54
N LYS A 7 -21.78 -16.54 -33.48
CA LYS A 7 -20.98 -17.42 -32.64
C LYS A 7 -21.21 -17.01 -31.18
N GLY A 8 -21.95 -17.83 -30.44
CA GLY A 8 -22.28 -17.62 -29.03
C GLY A 8 -21.06 -17.24 -28.20
N ARG A 9 -21.16 -16.11 -27.50
CA ARG A 9 -20.15 -15.62 -26.57
C ARG A 9 -20.12 -16.57 -25.37
N ALA A 10 -19.10 -17.42 -25.30
CA ALA A 10 -18.86 -18.25 -24.14
C ALA A 10 -18.73 -17.36 -22.90
N SER A 11 -19.50 -17.68 -21.86
CA SER A 11 -19.42 -17.04 -20.55
C SER A 11 -18.00 -17.23 -20.00
N SER A 12 -17.25 -16.14 -19.89
CA SER A 12 -15.95 -16.15 -19.26
C SER A 12 -16.13 -16.42 -17.78
N THR A 13 -15.89 -17.65 -17.34
CA THR A 13 -15.76 -18.01 -15.92
C THR A 13 -14.67 -17.13 -15.30
N VAL A 14 -15.07 -16.08 -14.59
CA VAL A 14 -14.17 -15.24 -13.81
C VAL A 14 -13.61 -16.12 -12.70
N ARG A 15 -12.40 -16.66 -12.91
CA ARG A 15 -11.65 -17.30 -11.83
C ARG A 15 -11.44 -16.25 -10.74
N PRO A 16 -11.88 -16.45 -9.49
CA PRO A 16 -11.52 -15.56 -8.40
C PRO A 16 -10.01 -15.70 -8.20
N SER A 17 -9.23 -14.80 -8.78
CA SER A 17 -7.83 -14.69 -8.46
C SER A 17 -7.74 -14.15 -7.03
N PRO A 18 -6.96 -14.76 -6.13
CA PRO A 18 -6.77 -14.23 -4.80
C PRO A 18 -6.04 -12.88 -4.92
N VAL A 19 -6.81 -11.79 -4.90
CA VAL A 19 -6.33 -10.40 -4.98
C VAL A 19 -5.20 -10.13 -3.99
N LEU A 20 -5.28 -10.74 -2.80
CA LEU A 20 -4.27 -10.69 -1.75
C LEU A 20 -2.95 -11.35 -2.16
N ALA A 21 -2.98 -12.56 -2.72
CA ALA A 21 -1.75 -13.25 -3.14
C ALA A 21 -1.06 -12.52 -4.29
N HIS A 22 -1.82 -11.87 -5.17
CA HIS A 22 -1.27 -11.03 -6.22
C HIS A 22 -0.64 -9.74 -5.65
N TYR A 23 -1.26 -9.14 -4.64
CA TYR A 23 -0.73 -7.94 -3.96
C TYR A 23 0.55 -8.25 -3.17
N LEU A 24 0.56 -9.35 -2.40
CA LEU A 24 1.75 -9.82 -1.68
C LEU A 24 2.90 -10.17 -2.64
N ARG A 25 2.60 -10.81 -3.78
CA ARG A 25 3.59 -11.09 -4.82
C ARG A 25 4.17 -9.81 -5.44
N ARG A 26 3.39 -8.72 -5.50
CA ARG A 26 3.87 -7.39 -5.94
C ARG A 26 4.75 -6.71 -4.89
N ILE A 27 4.48 -6.88 -3.59
CA ILE A 27 5.34 -6.33 -2.51
C ILE A 27 6.78 -6.85 -2.63
N VAL A 28 6.95 -8.10 -3.06
CA VAL A 28 8.27 -8.73 -3.21
C VAL A 28 9.05 -8.21 -4.43
N LYS A 29 8.38 -7.61 -5.43
CA LYS A 29 9.04 -7.03 -6.60
C LYS A 29 9.48 -5.59 -6.35
N TRP A 30 10.56 -5.43 -5.58
CA TRP A 30 11.17 -4.14 -5.25
C TRP A 30 11.45 -3.25 -6.48
N GLN A 31 11.92 -3.84 -7.58
CA GLN A 31 12.28 -3.10 -8.79
C GLN A 31 11.06 -2.50 -9.54
N GLN A 32 9.86 -3.02 -9.28
CA GLN A 32 8.64 -2.54 -9.93
C GLN A 32 7.90 -1.51 -9.07
N MET A 33 8.46 -1.15 -7.92
CA MET A 33 7.87 -0.24 -6.95
C MET A 33 8.45 1.16 -7.13
N ASP A 34 7.59 2.18 -7.32
CA ASP A 34 8.01 3.57 -7.51
C ASP A 34 8.44 4.22 -6.18
N ILE A 35 9.54 3.75 -5.59
CA ILE A 35 10.01 4.12 -4.25
C ILE A 35 10.35 5.61 -4.16
N GLU A 36 11.12 6.11 -5.12
CA GLU A 36 11.56 7.51 -5.13
C GLU A 36 10.38 8.48 -5.23
N TYR A 37 9.47 8.24 -6.18
CA TYR A 37 8.27 9.05 -6.35
C TYR A 37 7.40 9.03 -5.09
N THR A 38 7.26 7.86 -4.47
CA THR A 38 6.49 7.70 -3.23
C THR A 38 7.13 8.44 -2.06
N PHE A 39 8.45 8.37 -1.92
CA PHE A 39 9.19 9.09 -0.89
C PHE A 39 9.02 10.61 -1.03
N TRP A 40 9.17 11.15 -2.24
CA TRP A 40 8.90 12.56 -2.51
C TRP A 40 7.44 12.93 -2.23
N GLN A 41 6.49 12.06 -2.61
CA GLN A 41 5.08 12.27 -2.32
C GLN A 41 4.80 12.31 -0.81
N MET A 42 5.43 11.46 -0.01
CA MET A 42 5.33 11.49 1.46
C MET A 42 5.89 12.79 2.04
N LEU A 43 7.06 13.24 1.56
CA LEU A 43 7.64 14.53 1.98
C LEU A 43 6.76 15.72 1.62
N HIS A 44 6.21 15.73 0.40
CA HIS A 44 5.26 16.75 -0.03
C HIS A 44 3.96 16.69 0.75
N LEU A 45 3.53 15.52 1.22
CA LEU A 45 2.35 15.43 2.07
C LEU A 45 2.56 16.18 3.40
N CYS A 46 3.77 16.13 3.96
CA CYS A 46 4.13 16.85 5.19
C CYS A 46 4.38 18.35 4.98
N THR A 47 4.97 18.74 3.84
CA THR A 47 5.40 20.13 3.58
C THR A 47 4.41 20.93 2.75
N SER A 48 3.86 20.34 1.69
CA SER A 48 3.01 21.01 0.69
C SER A 48 1.95 20.06 0.10
N PRO A 49 0.86 19.76 0.84
CA PRO A 49 -0.13 18.75 0.44
C PRO A 49 -0.87 19.10 -0.87
N LYS A 50 -0.86 20.39 -1.25
CA LYS A 50 -1.46 20.87 -2.51
C LYS A 50 -0.87 20.17 -3.74
N VAL A 51 0.43 19.90 -3.75
CA VAL A 51 1.13 19.27 -4.88
C VAL A 51 0.65 17.84 -5.05
N VAL A 52 0.64 17.07 -3.95
CA VAL A 52 0.15 15.69 -3.93
C VAL A 52 -1.31 15.60 -4.39
N TYR A 53 -2.15 16.51 -3.90
CA TYR A 53 -3.55 16.56 -4.30
C TYR A 53 -3.73 16.79 -5.80
N GLN A 54 -2.95 17.69 -6.40
CA GLN A 54 -2.99 17.94 -7.84
C GLN A 54 -2.61 16.69 -8.64
N HIS A 55 -1.56 15.97 -8.23
CA HIS A 55 -1.15 14.71 -8.86
C HIS A 55 -2.25 13.64 -8.76
N THR A 56 -2.85 13.45 -7.58
CA THR A 56 -3.93 12.48 -7.40
C THR A 56 -5.16 12.85 -8.22
N LYS A 57 -5.54 14.14 -8.27
CA LYS A 57 -6.66 14.63 -9.07
C LYS A 57 -6.43 14.41 -10.57
N TYR A 58 -5.23 14.67 -11.07
CA TYR A 58 -4.87 14.42 -12.46
C TYR A 58 -4.91 12.92 -12.79
N HIS A 59 -4.41 12.06 -11.90
CA HIS A 59 -4.46 10.61 -12.07
C HIS A 59 -5.91 10.09 -12.08
N LYS A 60 -6.79 10.68 -11.25
CA LYS A 60 -8.22 10.39 -11.27
C LYS A 60 -8.86 10.78 -12.60
N GLN A 61 -8.51 11.93 -13.18
CA GLN A 61 -9.10 12.37 -14.46
C GLN A 61 -8.67 11.49 -15.63
N THR A 62 -7.43 10.99 -15.62
CA THR A 62 -6.86 10.21 -16.73
C THR A 62 -7.17 8.72 -16.65
N LYS A 63 -7.19 8.12 -15.45
CA LYS A 63 -7.44 6.67 -15.26
C LYS A 63 -8.72 6.32 -14.50
N ASN A 64 -9.48 7.32 -14.06
CA ASN A 64 -10.71 7.16 -13.28
C ASN A 64 -10.60 6.31 -12.00
N GLN A 65 -9.39 6.16 -11.45
CA GLN A 65 -9.16 5.41 -10.21
C GLN A 65 -8.51 6.30 -9.13
N TRP A 66 -8.98 6.16 -7.90
CA TRP A 66 -8.40 6.81 -6.72
C TRP A 66 -7.36 5.93 -6.02
N ALA A 67 -7.53 4.60 -6.13
CA ALA A 67 -6.63 3.64 -5.53
C ALA A 67 -5.29 3.62 -6.28
N ARG A 68 -4.22 3.53 -5.49
CA ARG A 68 -2.87 3.33 -5.97
C ARG A 68 -2.57 1.82 -5.98
N ASP A 69 -2.13 1.30 -7.12
CA ASP A 69 -1.99 -0.15 -7.36
C ASP A 69 -0.66 -0.75 -6.84
N ASP A 70 0.28 0.11 -6.43
CA ASP A 70 1.59 -0.27 -5.89
C ASP A 70 1.64 -0.11 -4.35
N PRO A 71 2.23 -1.08 -3.63
CA PRO A 71 2.30 -1.09 -2.17
C PRO A 71 3.39 -0.17 -1.58
N ALA A 72 4.03 0.68 -2.41
CA ALA A 72 5.22 1.46 -2.04
C ALA A 72 5.06 2.28 -0.77
N PHE A 73 3.89 2.92 -0.62
CA PHE A 73 3.62 3.82 0.49
C PHE A 73 3.66 3.09 1.84
N ILE A 74 3.04 1.91 1.92
CA ILE A 74 2.99 1.10 3.15
C ILE A 74 4.39 0.57 3.48
N VAL A 75 5.18 0.18 2.47
CA VAL A 75 6.55 -0.33 2.69
C VAL A 75 7.45 0.75 3.27
N ILE A 76 7.49 1.95 2.68
CA ILE A 76 8.32 3.06 3.18
C ILE A 76 7.84 3.49 4.57
N LEU A 77 6.53 3.57 4.80
CA LEU A 77 5.99 3.93 6.11
C LEU A 77 6.35 2.89 7.18
N SER A 78 6.26 1.59 6.85
CA SER A 78 6.68 0.52 7.76
C SER A 78 8.18 0.60 8.10
N LEU A 79 9.02 0.96 7.14
CA LEU A 79 10.46 1.17 7.37
C LEU A 79 10.69 2.31 8.37
N PHE A 80 10.01 3.44 8.23
CA PHE A 80 10.13 4.54 9.18
C PHE A 80 9.61 4.16 10.57
N VAL A 81 8.53 3.39 10.66
CA VAL A 81 8.03 2.88 11.94
C VAL A 81 9.08 1.96 12.59
N VAL A 82 9.69 1.02 11.85
CA VAL A 82 10.78 0.18 12.36
C VAL A 82 11.92 1.03 12.92
N VAL A 83 12.37 2.03 12.17
CA VAL A 83 13.49 2.89 12.56
C VAL A 83 13.14 3.73 13.80
N ALA A 84 11.93 4.28 13.87
CA ALA A 84 11.48 5.06 15.02
C ALA A 84 11.35 4.19 16.27
N THR A 85 10.76 2.99 16.14
CA THR A 85 10.61 2.06 17.26
C THR A 85 11.94 1.48 17.69
N SER A 86 12.86 1.18 16.76
CA SER A 86 14.20 0.71 17.12
C SER A 86 15.02 1.78 17.83
N ALA A 87 14.93 3.05 17.41
CA ALA A 87 15.55 4.17 18.11
C ALA A 87 14.96 4.35 19.53
N TYR A 88 13.65 4.20 19.68
CA TYR A 88 12.99 4.20 20.99
C TYR A 88 13.49 3.06 21.88
N CYS A 89 13.53 1.83 21.36
CA CYS A 89 14.06 0.68 22.11
C CYS A 89 15.55 0.87 22.44
N ALA A 90 16.35 1.44 21.55
CA ALA A 90 17.76 1.71 21.81
C ALA A 90 17.98 2.76 22.92
N ALA A 91 17.06 3.71 23.07
CA ALA A 91 17.14 4.75 24.09
C ALA A 91 16.62 4.30 25.47
N TYR A 92 15.59 3.45 25.50
CA TYR A 92 14.83 3.16 26.73
C TYR A 92 14.78 1.69 27.15
N ASP A 93 15.09 0.74 26.27
CA ASP A 93 14.98 -0.70 26.56
C ASP A 93 16.34 -1.30 26.93
N SER A 94 16.36 -2.07 28.01
CA SER A 94 17.56 -2.78 28.48
C SER A 94 17.64 -4.23 27.96
N SER A 95 16.53 -4.79 27.46
CA SER A 95 16.48 -6.18 27.02
C SER A 95 16.22 -6.30 25.54
N PHE A 96 17.16 -6.93 24.82
CA PHE A 96 17.06 -7.15 23.38
C PHE A 96 15.79 -7.94 22.98
N GLY A 97 15.36 -8.89 23.81
CA GLY A 97 14.15 -9.66 23.56
C GLY A 97 12.87 -8.80 23.59
N HIS A 98 12.78 -7.89 24.57
CA HIS A 98 11.66 -6.95 24.67
C HIS A 98 11.67 -5.94 23.54
N ALA A 99 12.85 -5.47 23.13
CA ALA A 99 13.01 -4.57 21.99
C ALA A 99 12.48 -5.19 20.68
N VAL A 100 12.87 -6.43 20.36
CA VAL A 100 12.41 -7.13 19.15
C VAL A 100 10.90 -7.37 19.19
N PHE A 101 10.36 -7.82 20.33
CA PHE A 101 8.93 -8.01 20.50
C PHE A 101 8.15 -6.71 20.30
N THR A 102 8.68 -5.60 20.83
CA THR A 102 8.06 -4.27 20.71
C THR A 102 8.02 -3.81 19.25
N VAL A 103 9.13 -3.95 18.51
CA VAL A 103 9.18 -3.59 17.07
C VAL A 103 8.15 -4.39 16.27
N ILE A 104 8.08 -5.71 16.46
CA ILE A 104 7.12 -6.57 15.75
C ILE A 104 5.68 -6.18 16.14
N SER A 105 5.43 -6.00 17.44
CA SER A 105 4.08 -5.66 17.93
C SER A 105 3.59 -4.32 17.37
N VAL A 106 4.44 -3.31 17.35
CA VAL A 106 4.10 -1.98 16.80
C VAL A 106 3.80 -2.06 15.30
N LEU A 107 4.57 -2.83 14.53
CA LEU A 107 4.33 -2.96 13.10
C LEU A 107 3.02 -3.69 12.76
N PHE A 108 2.79 -4.85 13.39
CA PHE A 108 1.64 -5.67 13.02
C PHE A 108 0.35 -5.21 13.69
N PHE A 109 0.37 -4.94 15.00
CA PHE A 109 -0.85 -4.58 15.71
C PHE A 109 -1.12 -3.07 15.65
N HIS A 110 -0.12 -2.24 15.96
CA HIS A 110 -0.38 -0.79 16.02
C HIS A 110 -0.47 -0.16 14.64
N PHE A 111 0.33 -0.57 13.67
CA PHE A 111 0.31 0.02 12.35
C PHE A 111 -0.69 -0.65 11.41
N LEU A 112 -0.61 -1.98 11.20
CA LEU A 112 -1.49 -2.66 10.24
C LEU A 112 -2.93 -2.83 10.75
N VAL A 113 -3.13 -3.40 11.96
CA VAL A 113 -4.50 -3.63 12.47
C VAL A 113 -5.24 -2.33 12.69
N SER A 114 -4.62 -1.32 13.31
CA SER A 114 -5.28 -0.01 13.48
C SER A 114 -5.61 0.64 12.14
N GLY A 115 -4.72 0.52 11.14
CA GLY A 115 -4.95 1.05 9.80
C GLY A 115 -6.15 0.38 9.11
N ILE A 116 -6.30 -0.93 9.24
CA ILE A 116 -7.47 -1.67 8.74
C ILE A 116 -8.75 -1.22 9.45
N VAL A 117 -8.71 -1.10 10.79
CA VAL A 117 -9.86 -0.65 11.58
C VAL A 117 -10.29 0.75 11.17
N LEU A 118 -9.35 1.70 11.08
CA LEU A 118 -9.61 3.07 10.67
C LEU A 118 -10.17 3.15 9.24
N ALA A 119 -9.60 2.37 8.31
CA ALA A 119 -10.09 2.30 6.94
C ALA A 119 -11.52 1.73 6.87
N THR A 120 -11.86 0.80 7.75
CA THR A 120 -13.21 0.21 7.82
C THR A 120 -14.21 1.15 8.48
N SER A 121 -13.79 1.90 9.52
CA SER A 121 -14.66 2.83 10.23
C SER A 121 -14.92 4.13 9.48
N CYS A 122 -13.95 4.59 8.68
CA CYS A 122 -14.03 5.83 7.90
C CYS A 122 -14.50 5.61 6.45
N TRP A 123 -15.09 4.46 6.16
CA TRP A 123 -15.69 4.15 4.86
C TRP A 123 -17.06 4.82 4.69
#